data_AF-A0AAU1ZFF1-F1
#
_entry.id   AF-A0AAU1ZFF1-F1
#
_cell.length_a   1.000
_cell.length_b   1.000
_cell.length_c   1.000
_cell.angle_alpha   90.00
_cell.angle_beta   90.00
_cell.angle_gamma   90.00
#
_symmetry.space_group_name_H-M   'P 1'
#
loop_
_entity.id
_entity.type
_entity.pdbx_description
1 polymer ?
#
loop_
_entity_poly.entity_id
_entity_poly.type
_entity_poly.pdbx_seq_one_letter_code
_entity_poly.pdbx_strand_id
1 'polypeptide(L)'
;MTFSEPERLFKLWSYTVSHKTLLLRSDTDLKLAPAPRIEIYVGHVDTMLVHSLLYGLEIRKATERETDEISERHQVENDPTATYLLTSRDKKGFLISGRPSWRKAVREIDDPTLFDFSQPWPPGPDVTWGDVD
;
A
#
# COMPACT_ATOMS: atom_id res chain seq x y z
N MET A 1 -9.16 10.26 0.11
CA MET A 1 -10.02 9.08 -0.17
C MET A 1 -9.33 7.87 0.42
N THR A 2 -10.01 7.15 1.31
CA THR A 2 -9.44 6.00 2.04
C THR A 2 -9.51 4.74 1.18
N PHE A 3 -8.45 3.93 1.18
CA PHE A 3 -8.48 2.55 0.71
C PHE A 3 -8.81 1.61 1.87
N SER A 4 -9.71 0.63 1.68
CA SER A 4 -10.06 -0.33 2.74
C SER A 4 -10.46 -1.69 2.16
N GLU A 5 -9.83 -2.76 2.65
CA GLU A 5 -10.12 -4.15 2.33
C GLU A 5 -10.12 -4.99 3.64
N PRO A 6 -11.21 -4.96 4.43
CA PRO A 6 -11.26 -5.46 5.82
C PRO A 6 -11.15 -6.98 5.98
N GLU A 7 -11.41 -7.74 4.92
CA GLU A 7 -11.38 -9.21 4.90
C GLU A 7 -10.19 -9.77 4.12
N ARG A 8 -9.21 -8.93 3.80
CA ARG A 8 -8.02 -9.34 3.03
C ARG A 8 -6.78 -9.31 3.91
N LEU A 9 -5.96 -10.35 3.76
CA LEU A 9 -4.58 -10.33 4.24
C LEU A 9 -3.71 -9.69 3.17
N PHE A 10 -2.92 -8.70 3.55
CA PHE A 10 -1.84 -8.13 2.74
C PHE A 10 -0.49 -8.57 3.29
N LYS A 11 0.42 -8.87 2.37
CA LYS A 11 1.82 -9.14 2.63
C LYS A 11 2.67 -7.99 2.13
N LEU A 12 3.69 -7.62 2.90
CA LEU A 12 4.82 -6.86 2.38
C LEU A 12 5.52 -7.72 1.33
N TRP A 13 5.29 -7.43 0.04
CA TRP A 13 5.80 -8.25 -1.05
C TRP A 13 7.22 -7.85 -1.45
N SER A 14 7.46 -6.55 -1.58
CA SER A 14 8.79 -6.02 -1.84
C SER A 14 8.96 -4.62 -1.26
N TYR A 15 10.19 -4.30 -0.88
CA TYR A 15 10.63 -2.95 -0.56
C TYR A 15 12.04 -2.77 -1.14
N THR A 16 12.26 -1.69 -1.89
CA THR A 16 13.55 -1.39 -2.52
C THR A 16 14.08 -0.06 -2.02
N VAL A 17 15.17 -0.09 -1.25
CA VAL A 17 15.79 1.11 -0.66
C VAL A 17 16.27 2.09 -1.74
N SER A 18 16.98 1.60 -2.77
CA SER A 18 17.57 2.46 -3.80
C SER A 18 16.53 3.22 -4.62
N HIS A 19 15.35 2.63 -4.81
CA HIS A 19 14.25 3.23 -5.57
C HIS A 19 13.19 3.86 -4.66
N LYS A 20 13.33 3.71 -3.33
CA LYS A 20 12.35 4.14 -2.32
C LYS A 20 10.92 3.66 -2.66
N THR A 21 10.78 2.39 -3.02
CA THR A 21 9.49 1.79 -3.42
C THR A 21 9.05 0.68 -2.48
N LEU A 22 7.74 0.60 -2.27
CA LEU A 22 7.06 -0.40 -1.46
C LEU A 22 5.92 -1.02 -2.28
N LEU A 23 5.80 -2.35 -2.20
CA LEU A 23 4.68 -3.09 -2.78
C LEU A 23 4.03 -3.97 -1.71
N LEU A 24 2.75 -3.72 -1.43
CA LEU A 24 1.90 -4.64 -0.68
C LEU A 24 1.06 -5.45 -1.66
N ARG A 25 0.88 -6.74 -1.36
CA ARG A 25 0.08 -7.65 -2.19
C ARG A 25 -0.91 -8.40 -1.32
N SER A 26 -2.18 -8.42 -1.73
CA SER A 26 -3.18 -9.24 -1.06
C SER A 26 -2.90 -10.71 -1.32
N ASP A 27 -3.02 -11.54 -0.29
CA ASP A 27 -2.95 -12.99 -0.43
C ASP A 27 -4.22 -13.49 -1.11
N THR A 28 -4.04 -14.24 -2.20
CA THR A 28 -5.09 -15.10 -2.76
C THR A 28 -5.00 -16.44 -2.02
N ASP A 29 -5.36 -16.46 -0.73
CA ASP A 29 -5.43 -17.71 0.02
C ASP A 29 -6.16 -18.74 -0.86
N LEU A 30 -5.50 -19.87 -1.16
CA LEU A 30 -6.03 -20.91 -2.05
C LEU A 30 -7.41 -21.39 -1.59
N LYS A 31 -7.75 -21.20 -0.31
CA LYS A 31 -9.07 -21.51 0.26
C LYS A 31 -10.16 -20.49 -0.06
N LEU A 32 -9.80 -19.26 -0.42
CA LEU A 32 -10.68 -18.15 -0.76
C LEU A 32 -10.77 -17.91 -2.28
N ALA A 33 -10.32 -18.88 -3.09
CA ALA A 33 -10.41 -18.80 -4.54
C ALA A 33 -11.87 -18.83 -5.04
N PRO A 34 -12.23 -18.04 -6.07
CA PRO A 34 -11.41 -17.08 -6.80
C PRO A 34 -11.63 -15.63 -6.31
N ALA A 35 -10.62 -15.03 -5.69
CA ALA A 35 -10.60 -13.61 -5.36
C ALA A 35 -9.57 -12.85 -6.21
N PRO A 36 -9.89 -11.65 -6.73
CA PRO A 36 -8.93 -10.85 -7.47
C PRO A 36 -7.76 -10.43 -6.57
N ARG A 37 -6.54 -10.44 -7.13
CA ARG A 37 -5.33 -9.95 -6.48
C ARG A 37 -5.34 -8.44 -6.46
N ILE A 38 -5.01 -7.87 -5.31
CA ILE A 38 -4.87 -6.44 -5.07
C ILE A 38 -3.42 -6.16 -4.79
N GLU A 39 -2.87 -5.14 -5.45
CA GLU A 39 -1.53 -4.63 -5.19
C GLU A 39 -1.62 -3.15 -4.83
N ILE A 40 -0.82 -2.74 -3.86
CA ILE A 40 -0.67 -1.35 -3.44
C ILE A 40 0.79 -0.98 -3.62
N TYR A 41 1.03 -0.04 -4.51
CA TYR A 41 2.34 0.50 -4.81
C TYR A 41 2.49 1.86 -4.12
N VAL A 42 3.64 2.07 -3.49
CA VAL A 42 4.00 3.34 -2.88
C VAL A 42 5.40 3.71 -3.33
N GLY A 43 5.52 4.83 -4.03
CA GLY A 43 6.81 5.41 -4.43
C GLY A 43 7.27 6.50 -3.46
N HIS A 44 8.54 6.87 -3.55
CA HIS A 44 9.15 7.90 -2.71
C HIS A 44 8.98 7.65 -1.21
N VAL A 45 9.03 6.38 -0.77
CA VAL A 45 8.98 6.02 0.65
C VAL A 45 10.24 6.51 1.33
N ASP A 46 10.09 7.51 2.18
CA ASP A 46 11.20 8.06 2.95
C ASP A 46 11.34 7.36 4.30
N THR A 47 10.25 7.32 5.07
CA THR A 47 10.21 6.61 6.34
C THR A 47 8.96 5.72 6.42
N MET A 48 9.10 4.55 7.04
CA MET A 48 7.99 3.63 7.23
C MET A 48 8.05 2.88 8.56
N LEU A 49 6.87 2.69 9.15
CA LEU A 49 6.61 1.64 10.13
C LEU A 49 5.55 0.73 9.51
N VAL A 50 5.96 -0.44 9.02
CA VAL A 50 5.07 -1.38 8.33
C VAL A 50 5.28 -2.79 8.86
N HIS A 51 4.18 -3.52 9.06
CA HIS A 51 4.23 -4.94 9.41
C HIS A 51 4.26 -5.79 8.15
N SER A 52 4.97 -6.92 8.20
CA SER A 52 5.06 -7.85 7.07
C SER A 52 3.72 -8.48 6.68
N LEU A 53 2.78 -8.55 7.62
CA LEU A 53 1.43 -9.13 7.47
C LEU A 53 0.39 -8.18 8.06
N LEU A 54 -0.60 -7.80 7.25
CA LEU A 54 -1.65 -6.82 7.55
C LEU A 54 -3.02 -7.41 7.19
N TYR A 55 -3.81 -7.84 8.17
CA TYR A 55 -5.17 -8.36 7.93
C TYR A 55 -6.19 -7.25 8.12
N GLY A 56 -7.03 -7.05 7.11
CA GLY A 56 -8.05 -6.01 7.11
C GLY A 56 -7.45 -4.63 6.95
N LEU A 57 -6.67 -4.45 5.88
CA LEU A 57 -5.88 -3.25 5.65
C LEU A 57 -6.77 -2.06 5.28
N GLU A 58 -6.57 -0.96 5.99
CA GLU A 58 -7.03 0.36 5.62
C GLU A 58 -5.82 1.29 5.49
N ILE A 59 -5.83 2.11 4.43
CA ILE A 59 -4.83 3.14 4.18
C ILE A 59 -5.54 4.47 3.94
N ARG A 60 -5.13 5.49 4.69
CA ARG A 60 -5.61 6.87 4.48
C ARG A 60 -4.50 7.86 4.73
N LYS A 61 -4.66 9.05 4.15
CA LYS A 61 -3.81 10.19 4.52
C LYS A 61 -4.01 10.54 6.00
N ALA A 62 -2.91 10.83 6.67
CA ALA A 62 -2.92 11.33 8.04
C ALA A 62 -3.41 12.78 8.07
N THR A 63 -4.06 13.17 9.16
CA THR A 63 -4.32 14.58 9.45
C THR A 63 -3.04 15.31 9.86
N GLU A 64 -3.04 16.64 9.87
CA GLU A 64 -1.89 17.44 10.34
C GLU A 64 -1.49 17.04 11.77
N ARG A 65 -2.46 16.97 12.69
CA ARG A 65 -2.22 16.53 14.07
C ARG A 65 -1.60 15.12 14.16
N GLU A 66 -2.09 14.18 13.36
CA GLU A 66 -1.52 12.82 13.34
C GLU A 66 -0.11 12.78 12.74
N THR A 67 0.18 13.67 11.79
CA THR A 67 1.51 13.84 11.21
C THR A 67 2.48 14.37 12.26
N ASP A 68 2.10 15.41 13.00
CA ASP A 68 2.92 15.98 14.08
C ASP A 68 3.18 14.95 15.19
N GLU A 69 2.15 14.19 15.60
CA GLU A 69 2.30 13.12 16.59
C GLU A 69 3.26 12.02 16.14
N ILE A 70 3.27 11.69 14.84
CA ILE A 70 4.22 10.74 14.26
C ILE A 70 5.63 11.32 14.22
N SER A 71 5.77 12.57 13.78
CA SER A 71 7.06 13.28 13.74
C SER A 71 7.71 13.32 15.12
N GLU A 72 6.98 13.75 16.14
CA GLU A 72 7.48 13.84 17.51
C GLU A 72 7.82 12.46 18.08
N ARG A 73 6.94 11.47 17.90
CA ARG A 73 7.13 10.14 18.49
C ARG A 73 8.27 9.37 17.85
N HIS A 74 8.43 9.49 16.53
CA HIS A 74 9.38 8.69 15.76
C HIS A 74 10.64 9.46 15.37
N GLN A 75 10.74 10.74 15.74
CA GLN A 75 11.87 11.63 15.42
C GLN A 75 12.13 11.70 13.91
N VAL A 76 11.05 11.82 13.13
CA VAL A 76 11.08 11.89 11.66
C VAL A 76 10.74 13.31 11.23
N GLU A 77 11.45 13.82 10.24
CA GLU A 77 11.18 15.15 9.71
C GLU A 77 9.86 15.17 8.92
N ASN A 78 9.16 16.29 8.97
CA ASN A 78 8.07 16.59 8.05
C ASN A 78 8.69 16.89 6.67
N ASP A 79 8.99 15.83 5.92
CA ASP A 79 9.39 15.87 4.51
C ASP A 79 8.24 16.48 3.65
N PRO A 80 8.49 17.10 2.47
CA PRO A 80 7.42 17.52 1.55
C PRO A 80 6.44 16.42 1.12
N THR A 81 6.76 15.14 1.36
CA THR A 81 5.88 13.98 1.14
C THR A 81 4.78 13.87 2.20
N ALA A 82 3.68 13.20 1.86
CA ALA A 82 2.54 13.08 2.76
C ALA A 82 2.67 11.87 3.69
N THR A 83 2.15 11.99 4.91
CA THR A 83 2.02 10.87 5.84
C THR A 83 0.73 10.10 5.57
N TYR A 84 0.84 8.78 5.45
CA TYR A 84 -0.26 7.84 5.31
C TYR A 84 -0.27 6.88 6.49
N LEU A 85 -1.44 6.66 7.08
CA LEU A 85 -1.64 5.69 8.15
C LEU A 85 -2.03 4.35 7.57
N LEU A 86 -1.44 3.28 8.10
CA LEU A 86 -1.77 1.91 7.79
C LEU A 86 -2.40 1.29 9.03
N THR A 87 -3.66 0.91 8.94
CA THR A 87 -4.38 0.24 10.03
C THR A 87 -4.78 -1.16 9.58
N SER A 88 -4.63 -2.13 10.46
CA SER A 88 -4.97 -3.54 10.20
C SER A 88 -5.36 -4.16 11.52
N ARG A 89 -6.64 -4.44 11.78
CA ARG A 89 -7.18 -5.00 13.04
C ARG A 89 -6.45 -4.57 14.34
N ASP A 90 -5.38 -5.25 14.73
CA ASP A 90 -4.57 -5.05 15.94
C ASP A 90 -3.25 -4.26 15.74
N LYS A 91 -2.94 -3.88 14.51
CA LYS A 91 -1.68 -3.26 14.09
C LYS A 91 -1.91 -1.86 13.53
N LYS A 92 -0.93 -0.98 13.80
CA LYS A 92 -0.87 0.37 13.26
C LYS A 92 0.53 0.64 12.73
N GLY A 93 0.59 1.28 11.59
CA GLY A 93 1.82 1.68 10.93
C GLY A 93 1.62 3.01 10.23
N PHE A 94 2.68 3.48 9.59
CA PHE A 94 2.66 4.70 8.79
C PHE A 94 3.68 4.64 7.65
N LEU A 95 3.46 5.47 6.65
CA LEU A 95 4.38 5.75 5.55
C LEU A 95 4.51 7.27 5.42
N ILE A 96 5.73 7.78 5.34
CA ILE A 96 6.02 9.12 4.84
C ILE A 96 6.47 8.92 3.40
N SER A 97 5.62 9.27 2.44
CA SER A 97 5.81 8.86 1.05
C SER A 97 5.06 9.70 0.01
N GLY A 98 5.33 9.39 -1.26
CA GLY A 98 4.41 9.73 -2.34
C GLY A 98 3.06 9.05 -2.17
N ARG A 99 2.09 9.47 -2.99
CA ARG A 99 0.72 8.97 -2.96
C ARG A 99 0.67 7.47 -3.23
N PRO A 100 0.06 6.64 -2.35
CA PRO A 100 -0.19 5.25 -2.63
C PRO A 100 -1.18 5.08 -3.79
N SER A 101 -0.86 4.18 -4.71
CA SER A 101 -1.74 3.76 -5.79
C SER A 101 -2.08 2.28 -5.61
N TRP A 102 -3.29 1.87 -5.97
CA TRP A 102 -3.70 0.47 -5.92
C TRP A 102 -4.21 0.00 -7.27
N ARG A 103 -4.00 -1.29 -7.55
CA ARG A 103 -4.50 -2.00 -8.74
C ARG A 103 -5.08 -3.34 -8.30
N LYS A 104 -6.14 -3.78 -8.97
CA LYS A 104 -6.89 -5.01 -8.64
C LYS A 104 -7.33 -5.72 -9.91
N ALA A 105 -6.94 -6.98 -10.05
CA ALA A 105 -7.26 -7.83 -11.19
C ALA A 105 -7.20 -9.32 -10.82
N VAL A 106 -7.85 -10.18 -11.61
CA VAL A 106 -7.69 -11.63 -11.48
C VAL A 106 -6.32 -12.02 -12.00
N ARG A 107 -5.47 -12.57 -11.12
CA ARG A 107 -4.09 -12.98 -11.41
C ARG A 107 -3.72 -14.17 -10.53
N GLU A 108 -2.85 -15.01 -11.05
CA GLU A 108 -2.19 -16.05 -10.28
C GLU A 108 -1.15 -15.45 -9.32
N ILE A 109 -0.71 -16.25 -8.35
CA ILE A 109 0.29 -15.80 -7.36
C ILE A 109 1.62 -15.41 -8.00
N ASP A 110 2.04 -16.18 -9.01
CA ASP A 110 3.32 -16.03 -9.71
C ASP A 110 3.27 -15.03 -10.89
N ASP A 111 2.08 -14.54 -11.24
CA ASP A 111 1.95 -13.54 -12.30
C ASP A 111 2.73 -12.26 -11.96
N PRO A 112 3.34 -11.58 -12.95
CA PRO A 112 4.03 -10.31 -12.77
C PRO A 112 3.17 -9.27 -12.02
N THR A 113 3.83 -8.31 -11.37
CA THR A 113 3.13 -7.20 -10.70
C THR A 113 2.17 -6.49 -11.64
N LEU A 114 1.05 -6.01 -11.09
CA LEU A 114 0.14 -5.12 -11.79
C LEU A 114 0.77 -3.75 -12.06
N PHE A 115 1.89 -3.39 -11.43
CA PHE A 115 2.62 -2.13 -11.60
C PHE A 115 3.82 -2.28 -12.55
N ASP A 116 3.58 -2.77 -13.78
CA ASP A 116 4.54 -2.68 -14.87
C ASP A 116 4.45 -1.30 -15.54
N PHE A 117 5.43 -0.43 -15.27
CA PHE A 117 5.51 0.93 -15.81
C PHE A 117 6.01 1.00 -17.26
N SER A 118 6.37 -0.13 -17.87
CA SER A 118 6.65 -0.19 -19.32
C SER A 118 5.38 -0.32 -20.17
N GLN A 119 4.26 -0.68 -19.56
CA GLN A 119 2.96 -0.80 -20.24
C GLN A 119 2.27 0.56 -20.40
N PRO A 120 1.37 0.70 -21.39
CA PRO A 120 0.56 1.90 -21.55
C PRO A 120 -0.26 2.24 -20.30
N TRP A 121 -0.46 3.55 -20.09
CA TRP A 121 -1.38 4.10 -19.10
C TRP A 121 -2.62 4.69 -19.81
N PRO A 122 -3.85 4.46 -19.33
CA PRO A 122 -4.23 3.66 -18.15
C PRO A 122 -4.02 2.15 -18.36
N PRO A 123 -4.03 1.35 -17.27
CA PRO A 123 -3.97 -0.10 -17.40
C PRO A 123 -5.18 -0.64 -18.19
N GLY A 124 -5.05 -1.88 -18.68
CA GLY A 124 -6.08 -2.54 -19.49
C GLY A 124 -7.43 -2.67 -18.78
N PRO A 125 -8.51 -2.97 -19.55
CA PRO A 125 -9.88 -2.99 -19.03
C PRO A 125 -10.16 -4.07 -17.98
N ASP A 126 -9.26 -5.04 -17.82
CA ASP A 126 -9.33 -6.10 -16.81
C ASP A 126 -8.77 -5.67 -15.44
N VAL A 127 -8.21 -4.47 -15.35
CA VAL A 127 -7.59 -3.93 -14.14
C VAL A 127 -8.42 -2.76 -13.60
N THR A 128 -8.91 -2.92 -12.38
CA THR A 128 -9.46 -1.81 -11.59
C THR A 128 -8.33 -1.13 -10.83
N TRP A 129 -8.39 0.19 -10.67
CA TRP A 129 -7.29 0.96 -10.09
C TRP A 129 -7.81 2.23 -9.41
N GLY A 130 -6.95 2.81 -8.57
CA GLY A 130 -7.19 4.09 -7.94
C GLY A 130 -6.01 4.53 -7.08
N ASP A 131 -6.20 5.64 -6.37
CA ASP A 131 -5.20 6.24 -5.49
C ASP A 131 -5.76 6.47 -4.09
N VAL A 132 -4.87 6.63 -3.12
CA VAL A 132 -5.21 7.04 -1.75
C VAL A 132 -4.94 8.54 -1.62
N ASP A 133 -6.01 9.33 -1.51
CA ASP A 133 -5.92 10.79 -1.30
C ASP A 133 -5.92 11.19 0.18
#